data_AF-A0A2K8SN38-F1
#
_entry.id   AF-A0A2K8SN38-F1
#
_cell.length_a   1.000
_cell.length_b   1.000
_cell.length_c   1.000
_cell.angle_alpha   90.00
_cell.angle_beta   90.00
_cell.angle_gamma   90.00
#
_symmetry.space_group_name_H-M   'P 1'
#
loop_
_entity.id
_entity.type
_entity.pdbx_description
1 polymer ?
#
loop_
_entity_poly.entity_id
_entity_poly.type
_entity_poly.pdbx_seq_one_letter_code
_entity_poly.pdbx_strand_id
1 'polypeptide(L)'
;MPWSRIISGIVAIALALSATLLGGWYFTIIFAVIIFLGQQEYFNLVRARGIAPAAKTTMAVSQVLLVICTLDGSLADAVMPIAGTLICFYLLFQPKFATIADVSASIMGLFYVGYLPSYWVRLRAIDTAAFSNLPFGGYWPTTWTDFWEKANSASLPQGFTATLLTFLCIWAADIGAYTIGKFFGKTRLSDISPKKTVEGAVFGITSSIAVAIAGVYYLHLPRSPFTGLALGLLIGIASLLGDLTESMLKRDAGVKDSGQLIPGHGGILDRTDSYIFTAPLVYYFVTLLLPLL
;
A
#
# COMPACT_ATOMS: atom_id res chain seq x y z
N MET A 1 19.55 7.47 -18.27
CA MET A 1 18.79 7.80 -17.05
C MET A 1 19.78 8.32 -16.01
N PRO A 2 19.47 9.37 -15.24
CA PRO A 2 20.41 9.88 -14.24
C PRO A 2 20.63 8.83 -13.15
N TRP A 3 21.89 8.59 -12.78
CA TRP A 3 22.33 7.56 -11.82
C TRP A 3 21.61 7.67 -10.46
N SER A 4 21.28 8.89 -10.05
CA SER A 4 20.49 9.18 -8.84
C SER A 4 19.15 8.45 -8.80
N ARG A 5 18.50 8.26 -9.96
CA ARG A 5 17.22 7.57 -10.04
C ARG A 5 17.34 6.07 -9.80
N ILE A 6 18.40 5.46 -10.32
CA ILE A 6 18.63 4.02 -10.17
C ILE A 6 18.98 3.72 -8.70
N ILE A 7 19.85 4.53 -8.10
CA ILE A 7 20.23 4.38 -6.69
C ILE A 7 19.01 4.51 -5.78
N SER A 8 18.19 5.56 -5.95
CA SER A 8 17.02 5.76 -5.08
C SER A 8 16.03 4.60 -5.18
N GLY A 9 15.83 4.04 -6.38
CA GLY A 9 14.99 2.86 -6.57
C GLY A 9 15.53 1.61 -5.87
N ILE A 10 16.84 1.35 -5.99
CA ILE A 10 17.50 0.20 -5.33
C ILE A 10 17.39 0.34 -3.80
N VAL A 11 17.66 1.54 -3.27
CA VAL A 11 17.57 1.81 -1.83
C VAL A 11 16.14 1.61 -1.33
N ALA A 12 15.14 2.10 -2.07
CA ALA A 12 13.73 1.92 -1.70
C ALA A 12 13.31 0.44 -1.69
N ILE A 13 13.72 -0.34 -2.69
CA ILE A 13 13.45 -1.79 -2.75
C ILE A 13 14.14 -2.51 -1.60
N ALA A 14 15.42 -2.20 -1.32
CA ALA A 14 16.16 -2.81 -0.22
C ALA A 14 15.53 -2.46 1.14
N LEU A 15 15.07 -1.23 1.33
CA LEU A 15 14.34 -0.81 2.52
C LEU A 15 13.01 -1.54 2.66
N ALA A 16 12.23 -1.65 1.58
CA ALA A 16 10.94 -2.36 1.60
C ALA A 16 11.11 -3.85 1.91
N LEU A 17 12.09 -4.51 1.30
CA LEU A 17 12.37 -5.94 1.53
C LEU A 17 12.90 -6.19 2.94
N SER A 18 13.83 -5.35 3.43
CA SER A 18 14.35 -5.46 4.80
C SER A 18 13.28 -5.17 5.85
N ALA A 19 12.42 -4.18 5.64
CA ALA A 19 11.27 -3.90 6.49
C ALA A 19 10.32 -5.10 6.56
N THR A 20 10.00 -5.66 5.39
CA THR A 20 9.11 -6.82 5.27
C THR A 20 9.72 -8.02 5.98
N LEU A 21 11.02 -8.26 5.83
CA LEU A 21 11.72 -9.32 6.54
C LEU A 21 11.63 -9.13 8.06
N LEU A 22 12.04 -7.96 8.57
CA LEU A 22 12.08 -7.66 10.01
C LEU A 22 10.71 -7.69 10.68
N GLY A 23 9.64 -7.18 10.05
CA GLY A 23 8.30 -7.22 10.64
C GLY A 23 8.13 -6.42 11.95
N GLY A 24 7.06 -6.71 12.69
CA GLY A 24 6.78 -6.12 14.01
C GLY A 24 6.82 -4.59 14.02
N TRP A 25 7.41 -4.02 15.07
CA TRP A 25 7.56 -2.58 15.20
C TRP A 25 8.49 -1.97 14.14
N TYR A 26 9.46 -2.73 13.61
CA TYR A 26 10.36 -2.24 12.55
C TYR A 26 9.58 -1.91 11.28
N PHE A 27 8.70 -2.82 10.84
CA PHE A 27 7.81 -2.59 9.70
C PHE A 27 6.85 -1.44 9.95
N THR A 28 6.28 -1.38 11.17
CA THR A 28 5.34 -0.34 11.58
C THR A 28 5.96 1.06 11.53
N ILE A 29 7.19 1.23 12.04
CA ILE A 29 7.88 2.53 12.02
C ILE A 29 8.14 2.99 10.59
N ILE A 30 8.54 2.09 9.69
CA ILE A 30 8.78 2.43 8.28
C ILE A 30 7.47 2.84 7.60
N PHE A 31 6.38 2.09 7.81
CA PHE A 31 5.06 2.47 7.30
C PHE A 31 4.52 3.76 7.93
N ALA A 32 4.81 4.02 9.21
CA ALA A 32 4.47 5.27 9.88
C ALA A 32 5.11 6.48 9.19
N VAL A 33 6.39 6.38 8.83
CA VAL A 33 7.09 7.42 8.06
C VAL A 33 6.48 7.58 6.67
N ILE A 34 6.24 6.47 5.95
CA ILE A 34 5.64 6.50 4.60
C ILE A 34 4.26 7.18 4.64
N ILE A 35 3.40 6.77 5.57
CA ILE A 35 2.04 7.32 5.73
C ILE A 35 2.10 8.78 6.13
N PHE A 36 2.99 9.17 7.04
CA PHE A 36 3.16 10.56 7.44
C PHE A 36 3.53 11.46 6.25
N LEU A 37 4.52 11.05 5.46
CA LEU A 37 4.98 11.80 4.29
C LEU A 37 3.91 11.82 3.18
N GLY A 38 3.26 10.69 2.90
CA GLY A 38 2.17 10.61 1.94
C GLY A 38 0.97 11.47 2.34
N GLN A 39 0.62 11.53 3.62
CA GLN A 39 -0.43 12.42 4.12
C GLN A 39 -0.07 13.89 3.99
N GLN A 40 1.20 14.23 4.22
CA GLN A 40 1.67 15.60 4.03
C GLN A 40 1.51 16.03 2.57
N GLU A 41 1.89 15.17 1.61
CA GLU A 41 1.71 15.42 0.18
C GLU A 41 0.23 15.52 -0.20
N TYR A 42 -0.60 14.58 0.27
CA TYR A 42 -2.05 14.63 0.06
C TYR A 42 -2.67 15.93 0.56
N PHE A 43 -2.35 16.38 1.79
CA PHE A 43 -2.91 17.62 2.32
C PHE A 43 -2.37 18.86 1.62
N ASN A 44 -1.18 18.80 1.02
CA ASN A 44 -0.68 19.87 0.18
C ASN A 44 -1.46 19.96 -1.14
N LEU A 45 -1.83 18.83 -1.75
CA LEU A 45 -2.71 18.79 -2.92
C LEU A 45 -4.08 19.43 -2.60
N VAL A 46 -4.66 19.05 -1.46
CA VAL A 46 -5.94 19.59 -1.00
C VAL A 46 -5.84 21.11 -0.77
N ARG A 47 -4.78 21.58 -0.11
CA ARG A 47 -4.55 23.02 0.12
C ARG A 47 -4.32 23.81 -1.17
N ALA A 48 -3.74 23.20 -2.20
CA ALA A 48 -3.59 23.83 -3.51
C ALA A 48 -4.94 24.21 -4.15
N ARG A 49 -6.04 23.55 -3.72
CA ARG A 49 -7.42 23.86 -4.12
C ARG A 49 -8.13 24.86 -3.21
N GLY A 50 -7.41 25.48 -2.28
CA GLY A 50 -7.98 26.43 -1.31
C GLY A 50 -8.80 25.78 -0.19
N ILE A 51 -8.76 24.45 -0.07
CA ILE A 51 -9.42 23.70 0.99
C ILE A 51 -8.53 23.72 2.25
N ALA A 52 -9.13 23.89 3.42
CA ALA A 52 -8.48 23.99 4.72
C ALA A 52 -8.78 22.74 5.59
N PRO A 53 -8.18 21.58 5.29
CA PRO A 53 -8.44 20.34 6.01
C PRO A 53 -7.83 20.36 7.41
N ALA A 54 -8.37 19.51 8.30
CA ALA A 54 -7.85 19.21 9.63
C ALA A 54 -6.57 18.34 9.58
N ALA A 55 -5.57 18.77 8.80
CA ALA A 55 -4.42 17.95 8.44
C ALA A 55 -3.64 17.45 9.66
N LYS A 56 -3.33 18.32 10.63
CA LYS A 56 -2.52 17.95 11.80
C LYS A 56 -3.20 16.88 12.66
N THR A 57 -4.50 17.04 12.92
CA THR A 57 -5.27 16.08 13.70
C THR A 57 -5.38 14.76 12.96
N THR A 58 -5.67 14.79 11.65
CA THR A 58 -5.74 13.57 10.84
C THR A 58 -4.41 12.82 10.81
N MET A 59 -3.29 13.53 10.64
CA MET A 59 -1.95 12.93 10.66
C MET A 59 -1.65 12.29 12.02
N ALA A 60 -1.89 12.99 13.13
CA ALA A 60 -1.67 12.45 14.47
C ALA A 60 -2.50 11.19 14.72
N VAL A 61 -3.79 11.21 14.37
CA VAL A 61 -4.68 10.06 14.53
C VAL A 61 -4.26 8.88 13.67
N SER A 62 -3.73 9.13 12.46
CA SER A 62 -3.21 8.06 11.60
C SER A 62 -1.96 7.39 12.19
N GLN A 63 -1.12 8.14 12.91
CA GLN A 63 0.01 7.54 13.63
C GLN A 63 -0.46 6.71 14.83
N VAL A 64 -1.44 7.20 15.59
CA VAL A 64 -2.07 6.43 16.68
C VAL A 64 -2.73 5.15 16.16
N LEU A 65 -3.38 5.21 15.00
CA LEU A 65 -3.96 4.04 14.33
C LEU A 65 -2.91 2.95 14.09
N LEU A 66 -1.70 3.29 13.61
CA LEU A 66 -0.65 2.31 13.32
C LEU A 66 -0.09 1.67 14.60
N VAL A 67 0.03 2.45 15.66
CA VAL A 67 0.36 1.95 17.01
C VAL A 67 -0.69 0.94 17.46
N ILE A 68 -1.98 1.28 17.34
CA ILE A 68 -3.09 0.38 17.69
C ILE A 68 -3.05 -0.88 16.83
N CYS A 69 -2.86 -0.77 15.51
CA CYS A 69 -2.77 -1.94 14.61
C CYS A 69 -1.68 -2.93 15.01
N THR A 70 -0.59 -2.43 15.60
CA THR A 70 0.55 -3.26 16.02
C THR A 70 0.29 -3.94 17.37
N LEU A 71 -0.49 -3.30 18.25
CA LEU A 71 -0.86 -3.84 19.55
C LEU A 71 -2.03 -4.81 19.44
N ASP A 72 -3.08 -4.42 18.71
CA ASP A 72 -4.29 -5.20 18.47
C ASP A 72 -4.98 -4.74 17.18
N GLY A 73 -4.93 -5.60 16.15
CA GLY A 73 -5.56 -5.32 14.86
C GLY A 73 -7.09 -5.21 14.92
N SER A 74 -7.76 -5.79 15.92
CA SER A 74 -9.22 -5.74 16.05
C SER A 74 -9.72 -4.36 16.51
N LEU A 75 -8.96 -3.69 17.39
CA LEU A 75 -9.29 -2.35 17.88
C LEU A 75 -9.10 -1.28 16.80
N ALA A 76 -8.26 -1.56 15.80
CA ALA A 76 -7.95 -0.60 14.77
C ALA A 76 -9.14 -0.24 13.86
N ASP A 77 -10.16 -1.10 13.77
CA ASP A 77 -11.39 -0.78 13.04
C ASP A 77 -12.29 0.22 13.77
N ALA A 78 -12.25 0.23 15.11
CA ALA A 78 -12.95 1.22 15.92
C ALA A 78 -12.31 2.63 15.81
N VAL A 79 -11.03 2.71 15.44
CA VAL A 79 -10.33 3.99 15.31
C VAL A 79 -10.94 4.84 14.21
N MET A 80 -11.37 4.26 13.08
CA MET A 80 -11.93 5.03 11.97
C MET A 80 -13.19 5.85 12.34
N PRO A 81 -14.26 5.26 12.91
CA PRO A 81 -15.43 6.04 13.31
C PRO A 81 -15.11 7.03 14.44
N ILE A 82 -14.32 6.65 15.44
CA ILE A 82 -13.94 7.55 16.55
C ILE A 82 -13.15 8.76 16.03
N ALA A 83 -12.14 8.50 15.20
CA ALA A 83 -11.32 9.52 14.56
C ALA A 83 -12.15 10.46 13.68
N GLY A 84 -13.04 9.90 12.86
CA GLY A 84 -13.96 10.67 12.03
C GLY A 84 -14.82 11.62 12.86
N THR A 85 -15.41 11.13 13.95
CA THR A 85 -16.19 11.96 14.87
C THR A 85 -15.35 13.07 15.50
N LEU A 86 -14.13 12.76 15.97
CA LEU A 86 -13.22 13.75 16.56
C LEU A 86 -12.76 14.81 15.56
N ILE A 87 -12.48 14.43 14.31
CA ILE A 87 -12.13 15.37 13.23
C ILE A 87 -13.29 16.31 12.95
N CYS A 88 -14.51 15.79 12.83
CA CYS A 88 -15.71 16.60 12.63
C CYS A 88 -15.91 17.57 13.82
N PHE A 89 -15.78 17.09 15.05
CA PHE A 89 -15.89 17.92 16.25
C PHE A 89 -14.83 19.02 16.27
N TYR A 90 -13.57 18.70 15.98
CA TYR A 90 -12.46 19.67 15.92
C TYR A 90 -12.72 20.78 14.87
N LEU A 91 -13.28 20.43 13.72
CA LEU A 91 -13.61 21.38 12.67
C LEU A 91 -14.73 22.37 13.06
N LEU A 92 -15.62 22.01 14.00
CA LEU A 92 -16.64 22.92 14.53
C LEU A 92 -16.05 24.09 15.33
N PHE A 93 -14.89 23.89 15.96
CA PHE A 93 -14.23 24.92 16.79
C PHE A 93 -13.18 25.71 16.03
N GLN A 94 -13.08 25.55 14.70
CA GLN A 94 -12.15 26.34 13.91
C GLN A 94 -12.64 27.79 13.77
N PRO A 95 -11.72 28.78 13.73
CA PRO A 95 -12.10 30.20 13.57
C PRO A 95 -12.86 30.52 12.28
N LYS A 96 -12.73 29.66 11.27
CA LYS A 96 -13.47 29.74 10.01
C LYS A 96 -14.47 28.59 9.97
N PHE A 97 -15.69 28.87 9.50
CA PHE A 97 -16.69 27.84 9.25
C PHE A 97 -16.13 26.80 8.29
N ALA A 98 -16.04 25.55 8.76
CA ALA A 98 -15.60 24.43 7.95
C ALA A 98 -16.62 24.17 6.84
N THR A 99 -16.13 24.01 5.62
CA THR A 99 -16.94 23.63 4.47
C THR A 99 -17.09 22.11 4.39
N ILE A 100 -18.06 21.65 3.59
CA ILE A 100 -18.21 20.22 3.27
C ILE A 100 -16.91 19.67 2.65
N ALA A 101 -16.20 20.48 1.86
CA ALA A 101 -14.93 20.09 1.26
C ALA A 101 -13.83 19.90 2.31
N ASP A 102 -13.76 20.74 3.35
CA ASP A 102 -12.77 20.61 4.42
C ASP A 102 -12.98 19.33 5.22
N VAL A 103 -14.23 19.02 5.58
CA VAL A 103 -14.60 17.79 6.28
C VAL A 103 -14.29 16.57 5.41
N SER A 104 -14.75 16.59 4.15
CA SER A 104 -14.57 15.48 3.21
C SER A 104 -13.10 15.20 2.94
N ALA A 105 -12.28 16.22 2.72
CA ALA A 105 -10.84 16.05 2.51
C ALA A 105 -10.12 15.56 3.76
N SER A 106 -10.56 15.96 4.96
CA SER A 106 -9.98 15.48 6.23
C SER A 106 -10.28 14.00 6.47
N ILE A 107 -11.53 13.59 6.23
CA ILE A 107 -11.96 12.19 6.34
C ILE A 107 -11.31 11.35 5.23
N MET A 108 -11.23 11.86 4.01
CA MET A 108 -10.57 11.18 2.90
C MET A 108 -9.07 11.01 3.17
N GLY A 109 -8.37 12.02 3.70
CA GLY A 109 -6.97 11.89 4.08
C GLY A 109 -6.73 10.84 5.18
N LEU A 110 -7.66 10.71 6.12
CA LEU A 110 -7.65 9.65 7.12
C LEU A 110 -7.89 8.29 6.48
N PHE A 111 -8.96 8.15 5.70
CA PHE A 111 -9.35 6.90 5.08
C PHE A 111 -8.31 6.42 4.06
N TYR A 112 -8.06 7.24 3.04
CA TYR A 112 -7.25 6.89 1.87
C TYR A 112 -5.78 6.70 2.21
N VAL A 113 -5.15 7.63 2.95
CA VAL A 113 -3.70 7.58 3.18
C VAL A 113 -3.33 7.05 4.57
N GLY A 114 -4.25 7.06 5.54
CA GLY A 114 -4.03 6.52 6.88
C GLY A 114 -4.56 5.10 7.07
N TYR A 115 -5.88 4.94 6.94
CA TYR A 115 -6.60 3.72 7.29
C TYR A 115 -6.35 2.58 6.32
N LEU A 116 -6.48 2.79 5.00
CA LEU A 116 -6.24 1.71 4.03
C LEU A 116 -4.78 1.19 4.11
N PRO A 117 -3.73 2.04 4.15
CA PRO A 117 -2.36 1.55 4.28
C PRO A 117 -2.06 0.88 5.63
N SER A 118 -2.84 1.16 6.69
CA SER A 118 -2.69 0.46 7.98
C SER A 118 -2.87 -1.06 7.87
N TYR A 119 -3.60 -1.53 6.84
CA TYR A 119 -3.77 -2.95 6.56
C TYR A 119 -2.46 -3.64 6.16
N TRP A 120 -1.44 -2.91 5.69
CA TRP A 120 -0.10 -3.50 5.50
C TRP A 120 0.51 -3.94 6.83
N VAL A 121 0.38 -3.11 7.88
CA VAL A 121 0.86 -3.44 9.21
C VAL A 121 0.11 -4.64 9.77
N ARG A 122 -1.21 -4.67 9.61
CA ARG A 122 -2.05 -5.81 10.04
C ARG A 122 -1.74 -7.08 9.27
N LEU A 123 -1.56 -6.99 7.95
CA LEU A 123 -1.19 -8.13 7.10
C LEU A 123 0.16 -8.70 7.53
N ARG A 124 1.16 -7.83 7.76
CA ARG A 124 2.48 -8.27 8.21
C ARG A 124 2.46 -8.80 9.65
N ALA A 125 1.52 -8.36 10.48
CA ALA A 125 1.36 -8.80 11.86
C ALA A 125 0.80 -10.23 12.00
N ILE A 126 0.19 -10.79 10.94
CA ILE A 126 -0.32 -12.18 10.94
C ILE A 126 0.79 -13.16 11.37
N ASP A 127 0.47 -13.99 12.36
CA ASP A 127 1.35 -14.97 13.02
C ASP A 127 2.63 -14.41 13.67
N THR A 128 2.75 -13.09 13.83
CA THR A 128 3.98 -12.50 14.39
C THR A 128 4.31 -13.03 15.79
N ALA A 129 3.31 -13.24 16.64
CA ALA A 129 3.51 -13.78 17.98
C ALA A 129 4.07 -15.23 18.01
N ALA A 130 3.81 -16.02 16.96
CA ALA A 130 4.27 -17.40 16.87
C ALA A 130 5.70 -17.52 16.32
N PHE A 131 6.14 -16.57 15.51
CA PHE A 131 7.41 -16.65 14.79
C PHE A 131 8.46 -15.60 15.21
N SER A 132 8.12 -14.61 16.03
CA SER A 132 9.07 -13.55 16.42
C SER A 132 10.28 -14.10 17.18
N ASN A 133 11.49 -13.74 16.73
CA ASN A 133 12.76 -14.14 17.35
C ASN A 133 13.70 -12.95 17.63
N LEU A 134 13.28 -11.72 17.27
CA LEU A 134 13.96 -10.48 17.62
C LEU A 134 13.13 -9.65 18.62
N PRO A 135 13.74 -8.68 19.32
CA PRO A 135 13.02 -7.70 20.11
C PRO A 135 11.92 -7.00 19.32
N PHE A 136 10.91 -6.48 20.02
CA PHE A 136 9.80 -5.72 19.41
C PHE A 136 9.02 -6.47 18.32
N GLY A 137 8.87 -7.79 18.48
CA GLY A 137 8.12 -8.64 17.55
C GLY A 137 8.80 -8.80 16.18
N GLY A 138 10.12 -8.55 16.11
CA GLY A 138 10.86 -8.72 14.87
C GLY A 138 11.09 -10.20 14.53
N TYR A 139 11.33 -10.44 13.24
CA TYR A 139 11.66 -11.73 12.67
C TYR A 139 12.96 -11.65 11.87
N TRP A 140 13.83 -12.62 12.06
CA TRP A 140 15.00 -12.84 11.22
C TRP A 140 15.15 -14.33 10.88
N PRO A 141 15.32 -14.71 9.61
CA PRO A 141 15.46 -16.11 9.23
C PRO A 141 16.72 -16.72 9.86
N THR A 142 16.58 -17.87 10.51
CA THR A 142 17.71 -18.60 11.12
C THR A 142 18.58 -19.29 10.06
N THR A 143 17.96 -19.74 8.97
CA THR A 143 18.68 -20.32 7.83
C THR A 143 18.13 -19.76 6.53
N TRP A 144 19.01 -19.26 5.65
CA TRP A 144 18.59 -18.75 4.33
C TRP A 144 18.08 -19.83 3.38
N THR A 145 18.34 -21.10 3.67
CA THR A 145 17.81 -22.24 2.92
C THR A 145 16.30 -22.36 3.07
N ASP A 146 15.70 -21.79 4.13
CA ASP A 146 14.25 -21.83 4.37
C ASP A 146 13.43 -21.12 3.28
N PHE A 147 14.07 -20.20 2.55
CA PHE A 147 13.48 -19.53 1.37
C PHE A 147 13.44 -20.40 0.11
N TRP A 148 14.33 -21.39 0.01
CA TRP A 148 14.57 -22.14 -1.23
C TRP A 148 14.18 -23.61 -1.09
N GLU A 149 14.29 -24.18 0.10
CA GLU A 149 13.92 -25.56 0.39
C GLU A 149 12.42 -25.69 0.66
N LYS A 150 11.76 -26.42 -0.23
CA LYS A 150 10.32 -26.70 -0.22
C LYS A 150 9.79 -27.28 1.10
N ALA A 151 10.65 -27.95 1.87
CA ALA A 151 10.31 -28.55 3.16
C ALA A 151 10.23 -27.52 4.31
N ASN A 152 10.96 -26.40 4.20
CA ASN A 152 11.09 -25.41 5.26
C ASN A 152 10.24 -24.14 5.00
N SER A 153 9.68 -23.94 3.81
CA SER A 153 8.84 -22.76 3.53
C SER A 153 7.58 -22.68 4.42
N ALA A 154 7.17 -23.79 5.05
CA ALA A 154 6.13 -23.83 6.07
C ALA A 154 6.55 -23.21 7.43
N SER A 155 7.83 -22.85 7.60
CA SER A 155 8.35 -22.16 8.79
C SER A 155 8.37 -20.63 8.66
N LEU A 156 7.96 -20.08 7.50
CA LEU A 156 7.88 -18.64 7.30
C LEU A 156 6.55 -18.07 7.81
N PRO A 157 6.55 -16.88 8.46
CA PRO A 157 5.31 -16.24 8.89
C PRO A 157 4.38 -15.98 7.71
N GLN A 158 3.09 -16.31 7.82
CA GLN A 158 2.12 -16.10 6.74
C GLN A 158 2.01 -14.61 6.36
N GLY A 159 2.05 -13.72 7.34
CA GLY A 159 2.03 -12.27 7.09
C GLY A 159 3.22 -11.78 6.26
N PHE A 160 4.39 -12.41 6.44
CA PHE A 160 5.59 -12.12 5.66
C PHE A 160 5.44 -12.57 4.21
N THR A 161 5.06 -13.82 3.98
CA THR A 161 4.93 -14.39 2.62
C THR A 161 3.84 -13.68 1.82
N ALA A 162 2.69 -13.38 2.44
CA ALA A 162 1.61 -12.64 1.81
C ALA A 162 2.00 -11.21 1.43
N THR A 163 2.70 -10.49 2.32
CA THR A 163 3.17 -9.12 2.05
C THR A 163 4.20 -9.10 0.93
N LEU A 164 5.19 -10.00 0.97
CA LEU A 164 6.22 -10.14 -0.06
C LEU A 164 5.60 -10.47 -1.43
N LEU A 165 4.70 -11.46 -1.47
CA LEU A 165 4.01 -11.85 -2.71
C LEU A 165 3.23 -10.68 -3.30
N THR A 166 2.55 -9.90 -2.45
CA THR A 166 1.78 -8.75 -2.91
C THR A 166 2.66 -7.68 -3.54
N PHE A 167 3.82 -7.36 -2.92
CA PHE A 167 4.78 -6.44 -3.52
C PHE A 167 5.30 -6.94 -4.87
N LEU A 168 5.63 -8.22 -4.99
CA LEU A 168 6.06 -8.82 -6.25
C LEU A 168 4.96 -8.74 -7.32
N CYS A 169 3.70 -8.99 -6.97
CA CYS A 169 2.56 -8.86 -7.88
C CYS A 169 2.35 -7.41 -8.34
N ILE A 170 2.44 -6.43 -7.43
CA ILE A 170 2.34 -5.00 -7.77
C ILE A 170 3.48 -4.61 -8.73
N TRP A 171 4.73 -4.97 -8.43
CA TRP A 171 5.87 -4.67 -9.30
C TRP A 171 5.73 -5.36 -10.67
N ALA A 172 5.28 -6.60 -10.70
CA ALA A 172 5.02 -7.31 -11.95
C ALA A 172 3.90 -6.64 -12.77
N ALA A 173 2.84 -6.15 -12.12
CA ALA A 173 1.77 -5.42 -12.77
C ALA A 173 2.28 -4.12 -13.41
N ASP A 174 3.07 -3.34 -12.67
CA ASP A 174 3.62 -2.07 -13.16
C ASP A 174 4.62 -2.28 -14.30
N ILE A 175 5.53 -3.26 -14.17
CA ILE A 175 6.51 -3.60 -15.21
C ILE A 175 5.79 -4.16 -16.45
N GLY A 176 4.83 -5.06 -16.27
CA GLY A 176 4.04 -5.63 -17.35
C GLY A 176 3.26 -4.56 -18.11
N ALA A 177 2.56 -3.69 -17.38
CA ALA A 177 1.77 -2.62 -17.97
C ALA A 177 2.64 -1.59 -18.71
N TYR A 178 3.80 -1.23 -18.14
CA TYR A 178 4.73 -0.30 -18.77
C TYR A 178 5.35 -0.88 -20.05
N THR A 179 5.80 -2.15 -20.01
CA THR A 179 6.49 -2.78 -21.14
C THR A 179 5.55 -2.93 -22.34
N ILE A 180 4.42 -3.61 -22.17
CA ILE A 180 3.46 -3.80 -23.26
C ILE A 180 2.76 -2.50 -23.64
N GLY A 181 2.42 -1.65 -22.67
CA GLY A 181 1.83 -0.34 -22.96
C GLY A 181 2.73 0.54 -23.84
N LYS A 182 4.06 0.47 -23.66
CA LYS A 182 5.01 1.23 -24.47
C LYS A 182 5.20 0.67 -25.88
N PHE A 183 5.24 -0.65 -26.04
CA PHE A 183 5.52 -1.28 -27.34
C PHE A 183 4.28 -1.51 -28.19
N PHE A 184 3.16 -1.86 -27.56
CA PHE A 184 1.93 -2.31 -28.25
C PHE A 184 0.69 -1.50 -27.87
N GLY A 185 0.81 -0.53 -26.96
CA GLY A 185 -0.31 0.28 -26.52
C GLY A 185 -0.88 1.16 -27.64
N LYS A 186 -2.15 0.98 -27.94
CA LYS A 186 -2.88 1.74 -28.98
C LYS A 186 -4.10 2.44 -28.40
N THR A 187 -4.79 1.78 -27.47
CA THR A 187 -6.05 2.27 -26.91
C THR A 187 -5.79 2.92 -25.55
N ARG A 188 -6.16 4.20 -25.39
CA ARG A 188 -6.03 4.89 -24.09
C ARG A 188 -7.00 4.31 -23.07
N LEU A 189 -6.54 4.16 -21.84
CA LEU A 189 -7.33 3.60 -20.74
C LEU A 189 -8.25 4.65 -20.09
N SER A 190 -7.76 5.88 -19.93
CA SER A 190 -8.48 6.97 -19.26
C SER A 190 -7.96 8.32 -19.71
N ASP A 191 -8.85 9.31 -19.79
CA ASP A 191 -8.49 10.71 -20.06
C ASP A 191 -7.66 11.34 -18.93
N ILE A 192 -7.78 10.81 -17.71
CA ILE A 192 -7.03 11.28 -16.53
C ILE A 192 -5.54 10.94 -16.64
N SER A 193 -5.22 9.78 -17.25
CA SER A 193 -3.86 9.30 -17.43
C SER A 193 -3.63 8.87 -18.89
N PRO A 194 -3.37 9.83 -19.80
CA PRO A 194 -3.33 9.58 -21.25
C PRO A 194 -2.18 8.67 -21.70
N LYS A 195 -1.23 8.36 -20.82
CA LYS A 195 -0.11 7.45 -21.07
C LYS A 195 -0.45 5.99 -20.78
N LYS A 196 -1.53 5.72 -20.04
CA LYS A 196 -1.95 4.35 -19.75
C LYS A 196 -2.82 3.82 -20.88
N THR A 197 -2.55 2.58 -21.28
CA THR A 197 -3.26 1.91 -22.38
C THR A 197 -4.00 0.68 -21.87
N VAL A 198 -5.08 0.32 -22.56
CA VAL A 198 -5.89 -0.87 -22.25
C VAL A 198 -5.03 -2.13 -22.40
N GLU A 199 -4.22 -2.21 -23.46
CA GLU A 199 -3.35 -3.35 -23.71
C GLU A 199 -2.28 -3.50 -22.60
N GLY A 200 -1.74 -2.37 -22.12
CA GLY A 200 -0.85 -2.35 -20.97
C GLY A 200 -1.57 -2.83 -19.69
N ALA A 201 -2.76 -2.32 -19.41
CA ALA A 201 -3.53 -2.71 -18.23
C ALA A 201 -3.84 -4.22 -18.20
N VAL A 202 -4.29 -4.78 -19.33
CA VAL A 202 -4.54 -6.23 -19.45
C VAL A 202 -3.27 -7.01 -19.17
N PHE A 203 -2.14 -6.61 -19.75
CA PHE A 203 -0.88 -7.32 -19.56
C PHE A 203 -0.29 -7.16 -18.15
N GLY A 204 -0.49 -6.01 -17.51
CA GLY A 204 -0.14 -5.81 -16.11
C GLY A 204 -0.90 -6.77 -15.20
N ILE A 205 -2.23 -6.90 -15.41
CA ILE A 205 -3.06 -7.83 -14.66
C ILE A 205 -2.62 -9.28 -14.91
N THR A 206 -2.36 -9.68 -16.15
CA THR A 206 -1.89 -11.05 -16.45
C THR A 206 -0.50 -11.33 -15.85
N SER A 207 0.39 -10.33 -15.81
CA SER A 207 1.70 -10.44 -15.15
C SER A 207 1.56 -10.65 -13.64
N SER A 208 0.64 -9.90 -12.99
CA SER A 208 0.29 -10.10 -11.58
C SER A 208 -0.23 -11.51 -11.30
N ILE A 209 -1.13 -12.02 -12.17
CA ILE A 209 -1.66 -13.39 -12.09
C ILE A 209 -0.55 -14.43 -12.20
N ALA A 210 0.35 -14.29 -13.18
CA ALA A 210 1.45 -15.23 -13.37
C ALA A 210 2.36 -15.29 -12.13
N VAL A 211 2.69 -14.13 -11.55
CA VAL A 211 3.49 -14.05 -10.32
C VAL A 211 2.74 -14.61 -9.12
N ALA A 212 1.44 -14.36 -8.99
CA ALA A 212 0.64 -14.92 -7.90
C ALA A 212 0.52 -16.44 -7.96
N ILE A 213 0.30 -17.02 -9.15
CA ILE A 213 0.27 -18.47 -9.35
C ILE A 213 1.63 -19.10 -9.02
N ALA A 214 2.73 -18.51 -9.50
CA ALA A 214 4.07 -18.96 -9.14
C ALA A 214 4.31 -18.82 -7.63
N GLY A 215 3.91 -17.70 -7.03
CA GLY A 215 4.06 -17.42 -5.61
C GLY A 215 3.30 -18.40 -4.73
N VAL A 216 2.06 -18.77 -5.06
CA VAL A 216 1.31 -19.81 -4.33
C VAL A 216 2.03 -21.16 -4.40
N TYR A 217 2.61 -21.50 -5.55
CA TYR A 217 3.37 -22.75 -5.71
C TYR A 217 4.68 -22.77 -4.91
N TYR A 218 5.43 -21.66 -4.87
CA TYR A 218 6.72 -21.59 -4.17
C TYR A 218 6.60 -21.26 -2.67
N LEU A 219 5.60 -20.47 -2.27
CA LEU A 219 5.39 -20.02 -0.88
C LEU A 219 4.36 -20.85 -0.12
N HIS A 220 3.82 -21.91 -0.72
CA HIS A 220 2.93 -22.89 -0.08
C HIS A 220 1.65 -22.31 0.56
N LEU A 221 1.11 -21.22 0.01
CA LEU A 221 -0.29 -20.85 0.30
C LEU A 221 -1.22 -22.01 -0.12
N PRO A 222 -2.41 -22.15 0.50
CA PRO A 222 -3.39 -23.20 0.21
C PRO A 222 -3.48 -23.58 -1.28
N ARG A 223 -3.34 -24.89 -1.53
CA ARG A 223 -2.75 -25.55 -2.72
C ARG A 223 -3.59 -25.49 -4.02
N SER A 224 -4.47 -24.51 -4.15
CA SER A 224 -5.30 -24.38 -5.33
C SER A 224 -4.71 -23.34 -6.29
N PRO A 225 -4.45 -23.66 -7.57
CA PRO A 225 -4.06 -22.67 -8.57
C PRO A 225 -5.13 -21.57 -8.72
N PHE A 226 -6.39 -21.86 -8.37
CA PHE A 226 -7.47 -20.88 -8.30
C PHE A 226 -7.20 -19.78 -7.27
N THR A 227 -6.53 -20.09 -6.15
CA THR A 227 -6.11 -19.09 -5.15
C THR A 227 -5.15 -18.08 -5.76
N GLY A 228 -4.14 -18.56 -6.50
CA GLY A 228 -3.17 -17.69 -7.18
C GLY A 228 -3.82 -16.83 -8.26
N LEU A 229 -4.74 -17.40 -9.05
CA LEU A 229 -5.52 -16.66 -10.03
C LEU A 229 -6.35 -15.54 -9.38
N ALA A 230 -7.13 -15.87 -8.35
CA ALA A 230 -7.99 -14.91 -7.66
C ALA A 230 -7.19 -13.80 -6.98
N LEU A 231 -6.11 -14.15 -6.27
CA LEU A 231 -5.22 -13.20 -5.61
C LEU A 231 -4.54 -12.27 -6.62
N GLY A 232 -3.96 -12.82 -7.68
CA GLY A 232 -3.25 -12.04 -8.70
C GLY A 232 -4.17 -11.10 -9.49
N LEU A 233 -5.41 -11.53 -9.77
CA LEU A 233 -6.44 -10.70 -10.38
C LEU A 233 -6.84 -9.54 -9.46
N LEU A 234 -7.10 -9.85 -8.18
CA LEU A 234 -7.45 -8.86 -7.16
C LEU A 234 -6.34 -7.81 -7.00
N ILE A 235 -5.08 -8.23 -6.87
CA ILE A 235 -3.93 -7.32 -6.74
C ILE A 235 -3.76 -6.47 -8.00
N GLY A 236 -3.83 -7.08 -9.19
CA GLY A 236 -3.62 -6.38 -10.46
C GLY A 236 -4.68 -5.32 -10.75
N ILE A 237 -5.95 -5.59 -10.40
CA ILE A 237 -7.02 -4.59 -10.51
C ILE A 237 -6.84 -3.49 -9.46
N ALA A 238 -6.59 -3.87 -8.21
CA ALA A 238 -6.48 -2.92 -7.11
C ALA A 238 -5.27 -1.97 -7.27
N SER A 239 -4.13 -2.45 -7.76
CA SER A 239 -2.96 -1.62 -8.04
C SER A 239 -3.27 -0.59 -9.14
N LEU A 240 -3.92 -1.02 -10.24
CA LEU A 240 -4.33 -0.14 -11.31
C LEU A 240 -5.31 0.94 -10.83
N LEU A 241 -6.28 0.58 -9.98
CA LEU A 241 -7.24 1.53 -9.39
C LEU A 241 -6.55 2.54 -8.48
N GLY A 242 -5.54 2.12 -7.71
CA GLY A 242 -4.71 2.99 -6.88
C GLY A 242 -4.04 4.10 -7.67
N ASP A 243 -3.28 3.74 -8.70
CA ASP A 243 -2.58 4.71 -9.55
C ASP A 243 -3.55 5.64 -10.31
N LEU A 244 -4.69 5.13 -10.78
CA LEU A 244 -5.70 5.96 -11.45
C LEU A 244 -6.35 6.95 -10.48
N THR A 245 -6.60 6.53 -9.24
CA THR A 245 -7.16 7.39 -8.18
C THR A 245 -6.18 8.50 -7.82
N GLU A 246 -4.90 8.18 -7.64
CA GLU A 246 -3.89 9.19 -7.34
C GLU A 246 -3.67 10.14 -8.52
N SER A 247 -3.64 9.61 -9.75
CA SER A 247 -3.62 10.41 -10.98
C SER A 247 -4.79 11.39 -11.03
N MET A 248 -6.00 10.96 -10.67
CA MET A 248 -7.19 11.83 -10.61
C MET A 248 -7.00 12.96 -9.60
N LEU A 249 -6.53 12.65 -8.38
CA LEU A 249 -6.30 13.65 -7.33
C LEU A 249 -5.27 14.71 -7.77
N LYS A 250 -4.18 14.29 -8.43
CA LYS A 250 -3.15 15.21 -8.94
C LYS A 250 -3.71 16.14 -10.02
N ARG A 251 -4.51 15.60 -10.95
CA ARG A 251 -5.13 16.41 -12.02
C ARG A 251 -6.14 17.41 -11.49
N ASP A 252 -6.97 17.04 -10.51
CA ASP A 252 -7.87 18.00 -9.87
C ASP A 252 -7.08 19.11 -9.15
N ALA A 253 -5.99 18.75 -8.45
CA ALA A 253 -5.09 19.70 -7.81
C ALA A 253 -4.29 20.59 -8.77
N GLY A 254 -4.38 20.36 -10.09
CA GLY A 254 -3.65 21.13 -11.12
C GLY A 254 -2.14 20.84 -11.15
N VAL A 255 -1.68 19.78 -10.49
CA VAL A 255 -0.27 19.38 -10.44
C VAL A 255 -0.05 18.04 -11.14
N LYS A 256 1.21 17.72 -11.43
CA LYS A 256 1.58 16.46 -12.07
C LYS A 256 2.10 15.41 -11.09
N ASP A 257 2.93 15.85 -10.16
CA ASP A 257 3.59 15.02 -9.15
C ASP A 257 3.05 15.49 -7.78
N SER A 258 2.83 14.56 -6.84
CA SER A 258 2.22 14.86 -5.53
C SER A 258 3.19 15.56 -4.56
N GLY A 259 4.49 15.47 -4.81
CA GLY A 259 5.53 16.14 -4.04
C GLY A 259 6.88 16.19 -4.78
N GLN A 260 7.87 16.80 -4.13
CA GLN A 260 9.27 16.84 -4.61
C GLN A 260 10.24 16.20 -3.60
N LEU A 261 9.69 15.42 -2.66
CA LEU A 261 10.43 14.95 -1.49
C LEU A 261 11.55 13.96 -1.87
N ILE A 262 11.38 13.20 -2.95
CA ILE A 262 12.42 12.33 -3.50
C ILE A 262 13.01 13.00 -4.76
N PRO A 263 14.28 13.48 -4.71
CA PRO A 263 14.92 14.14 -5.85
C PRO A 263 14.85 13.31 -7.14
N GLY A 264 14.10 13.80 -8.12
CA GLY A 264 13.94 13.17 -9.42
C GLY A 264 12.97 11.98 -9.48
N HIS A 265 12.22 11.70 -8.40
CA HIS A 265 11.30 10.55 -8.28
C HIS A 265 9.84 10.91 -7.96
N GLY A 266 9.54 12.18 -7.68
CA GLY A 266 8.20 12.64 -7.30
C GLY A 266 7.98 12.55 -5.79
N GLY A 267 6.72 12.44 -5.39
CA GLY A 267 6.30 12.26 -4.01
C GLY A 267 6.39 10.82 -3.52
N ILE A 268 6.23 10.63 -2.22
CA ILE A 268 5.99 9.32 -1.59
C ILE A 268 4.62 8.77 -1.99
N LEU A 269 3.62 9.63 -2.12
CA LEU A 269 2.28 9.25 -2.55
C LEU A 269 2.30 8.72 -4.00
N ASP A 270 3.13 9.32 -4.88
CA ASP A 270 3.35 8.84 -6.27
C ASP A 270 3.96 7.44 -6.35
N ARG A 271 4.51 6.93 -5.24
CA ARG A 271 5.18 5.62 -5.17
C ARG A 271 4.38 4.58 -4.42
N THR A 272 3.36 5.03 -3.69
CA THR A 272 2.56 4.19 -2.80
C THR A 272 1.09 4.09 -3.25
N ASP A 273 0.72 4.80 -4.31
CA ASP A 273 -0.62 4.81 -4.94
C ASP A 273 -1.21 3.41 -5.19
N SER A 274 -0.46 2.53 -5.85
CA SER A 274 -0.82 1.13 -6.11
C SER A 274 -0.94 0.28 -4.84
N TYR A 275 -0.33 0.72 -3.73
CA TYR A 275 -0.27 -0.03 -2.46
C TYR A 275 -1.44 0.30 -1.54
N ILE A 276 -2.11 1.44 -1.75
CA ILE A 276 -3.17 1.93 -0.86
C ILE A 276 -4.38 1.00 -0.88
N PHE A 277 -4.96 0.73 -2.06
CA PHE A 277 -6.15 -0.13 -2.16
C PHE A 277 -5.83 -1.62 -2.11
N THR A 278 -4.61 -2.03 -2.46
CA THR A 278 -4.21 -3.44 -2.43
C THR A 278 -4.12 -3.97 -1.01
N ALA A 279 -3.65 -3.18 -0.05
CA ALA A 279 -3.47 -3.61 1.35
C ALA A 279 -4.71 -4.24 2.01
N PRO A 280 -5.87 -3.55 2.09
CA PRO A 280 -7.06 -4.10 2.73
C PRO A 280 -7.63 -5.30 1.97
N LEU A 281 -7.58 -5.26 0.63
CA LEU A 281 -8.13 -6.33 -0.20
C LEU A 281 -7.34 -7.63 -0.03
N VAL A 282 -6.01 -7.54 0.02
CA VAL A 282 -5.16 -8.70 0.30
C VAL A 282 -5.32 -9.17 1.74
N TYR A 283 -5.38 -8.26 2.71
CA TYR A 283 -5.63 -8.63 4.10
C TYR A 283 -6.88 -9.49 4.25
N TYR A 284 -8.03 -9.01 3.76
CA TYR A 284 -9.27 -9.77 3.83
C TYR A 284 -9.27 -11.01 2.93
N PHE A 285 -8.57 -10.99 1.81
CA PHE A 285 -8.36 -12.20 1.02
C PHE A 285 -7.66 -13.28 1.85
N VAL A 286 -6.59 -12.93 2.57
CA VAL A 286 -5.82 -13.87 3.39
C VAL A 286 -6.55 -14.30 4.65
N THR A 287 -7.26 -13.39 5.33
CA THR A 287 -7.90 -13.70 6.63
C THR A 287 -9.31 -14.27 6.51
N LEU A 288 -10.07 -13.90 5.47
CA LEU A 288 -11.47 -14.31 5.32
C LEU A 288 -11.70 -15.27 4.16
N LEU A 289 -11.13 -15.01 2.97
CA LEU A 289 -11.41 -15.84 1.79
C LEU A 289 -10.54 -17.09 1.74
N LEU A 290 -9.25 -16.95 2.05
CA LEU A 290 -8.28 -18.04 1.97
C LEU A 290 -8.63 -19.24 2.86
N PRO A 291 -9.15 -19.07 4.10
CA PRO A 291 -9.61 -20.21 4.91
C PRO A 291 -10.83 -20.95 4.35
N LEU A 292 -11.56 -20.35 3.40
CA LEU A 292 -12.75 -20.93 2.76
C LEU A 292 -12.44 -21.68 1.46
N LEU A 293 -11.21 -21.55 0.93
CA LEU A 293 -10.74 -22.13 -0.33
C LEU A 293 -9.92 -23.40 -0.10
#